data_AF-A0A8T5AZC6-F1
#
_entry.id   AF-A0A8T5AZC6-F1
#
_cell.length_a   1.000
_cell.length_b   1.000
_cell.length_c   1.000
_cell.angle_alpha   90.00
_cell.angle_beta   90.00
_cell.angle_gamma   90.00
#
_symmetry.space_group_name_H-M   'P 1'
#
loop_
_entity.id
_entity.type
_entity.pdbx_description
1 polymer ?
#
loop_
_entity_poly.entity_id
_entity_poly.type
_entity_poly.pdbx_seq_one_letter_code
_entity_poly.pdbx_strand_id
1 'polypeptide(L)'
;MVQLPKIWDLIEQFKCKCRLKGWWASEREDIIHANGEYHNLVWARKVYPRTFRSVITNQNCPIRDGSSYRIVNISYRAWVLIERPPENVISIVTADPRLLRSTAIYDLSEAYVGKPLCLKLNETGSIVFREFESFLETEYKINFMNKLPPLPPEQIPMPERISLNI
;
A
#
# COMPACT_ATOMS: atom_id res chain seq x y z
N MET A 1 24.77 2.26 5.61
CA MET A 1 23.91 2.57 4.45
C MET A 1 22.95 1.42 4.29
N VAL A 2 21.65 1.66 4.18
CA VAL A 2 20.69 0.57 3.96
C VAL A 2 20.91 0.03 2.55
N GLN A 3 20.96 -1.29 2.42
CA GLN A 3 21.00 -1.95 1.12
C GLN A 3 19.77 -2.84 1.02
N LEU A 4 18.73 -2.30 0.38
CA LEU A 4 17.56 -3.11 0.02
C LEU A 4 17.89 -3.95 -1.21
N PRO A 5 17.43 -5.21 -1.25
CA PRO A 5 17.49 -5.99 -2.47
C PRO A 5 16.51 -5.41 -3.50
N LYS A 6 16.51 -5.98 -4.72
CA LYS A 6 15.49 -5.62 -5.71
C LYS A 6 14.11 -5.88 -5.12
N ILE A 7 13.13 -5.08 -5.53
CA ILE A 7 11.78 -5.15 -4.96
C ILE A 7 11.17 -6.55 -5.06
N TRP A 8 11.40 -7.28 -6.16
CA TRP A 8 10.94 -8.65 -6.30
C TRP A 8 11.56 -9.58 -5.24
N ASP A 9 12.87 -9.49 -5.03
CA ASP A 9 13.57 -10.30 -4.03
C ASP A 9 13.13 -9.95 -2.60
N LEU A 10 12.82 -8.67 -2.34
CA LEU A 10 12.27 -8.22 -1.07
C LEU A 10 10.92 -8.87 -0.77
N ILE A 11 10.01 -8.85 -1.76
CA ILE A 11 8.68 -9.44 -1.64
C ILE A 11 8.77 -10.96 -1.53
N GLU A 12 9.65 -11.62 -2.28
CA GLU A 12 9.87 -13.07 -2.17
C GLU A 12 10.42 -13.47 -0.80
N GLN A 13 11.39 -12.74 -0.25
CA GLN A 13 11.91 -12.97 1.10
C GLN A 13 10.81 -12.79 2.15
N PHE A 14 9.94 -11.79 1.99
CA PHE A 14 8.80 -11.61 2.85
C PHE A 14 7.77 -12.76 2.74
N LYS A 15 7.46 -13.22 1.53
CA LYS A 15 6.58 -14.38 1.31
C LYS A 15 7.17 -15.64 1.94
N CYS A 16 8.48 -15.85 1.89
CA CYS A 16 9.15 -16.93 2.61
C CYS A 16 8.91 -16.84 4.12
N LYS A 17 9.03 -15.66 4.73
CA LYS A 17 8.72 -15.47 6.16
C LYS A 17 7.25 -15.77 6.49
N CYS A 18 6.32 -15.34 5.63
CA CYS A 18 4.90 -15.63 5.81
C CYS A 18 4.64 -17.15 5.80
N ARG A 19 5.27 -17.88 4.87
CA ARG A 19 5.19 -19.36 4.82
C ARG A 19 5.74 -20.01 6.08
N LEU A 20 6.87 -19.53 6.61
CA LEU A 20 7.44 -20.03 7.86
C LEU A 20 6.53 -19.78 9.08
N LYS A 21 5.66 -18.77 9.02
CA LYS A 21 4.61 -18.52 10.02
C LYS A 21 3.36 -19.40 9.84
N GLY A 22 3.32 -20.26 8.83
CA GLY A 22 2.17 -21.08 8.50
C GLY A 22 1.09 -20.37 7.69
N TRP A 23 1.35 -19.15 7.20
CA TRP A 23 0.43 -18.47 6.28
C TRP A 23 0.64 -18.97 4.86
N TRP A 24 -0.45 -19.07 4.11
CA TRP A 24 -0.36 -19.37 2.69
C TRP A 24 0.10 -18.12 1.94
N ALA A 25 1.08 -18.27 1.06
CA ALA A 25 1.54 -17.20 0.18
C ALA A 25 1.65 -17.77 -1.23
N SER A 26 1.07 -17.08 -2.21
CA SER A 26 1.14 -17.53 -3.60
C SER A 26 2.58 -17.49 -4.12
N GLU A 27 2.91 -18.46 -4.96
CA GLU A 27 4.20 -18.55 -5.65
C GLU A 27 4.35 -17.47 -6.73
N ARG A 28 3.24 -17.07 -7.36
CA ARG A 28 3.26 -16.18 -8.53
C ARG A 28 2.61 -14.85 -8.25
N GLU A 29 1.48 -14.87 -7.56
CA GLU A 29 0.80 -13.66 -7.17
C GLU A 29 1.39 -13.15 -5.85
N ASP A 30 1.51 -11.84 -5.70
CA ASP A 30 1.99 -11.22 -4.46
C ASP A 30 0.84 -11.14 -3.43
N ILE A 31 0.30 -12.31 -3.08
CA ILE A 31 -0.87 -12.50 -2.21
C ILE A 31 -0.51 -13.44 -1.07
N ILE A 32 -0.93 -13.05 0.14
CA ILE A 32 -0.85 -13.84 1.36
C ILE A 32 -2.27 -14.04 1.90
N HIS A 33 -2.60 -15.26 2.29
CA HIS A 33 -3.84 -15.60 2.98
C HIS A 33 -3.51 -15.94 4.44
N ALA A 34 -4.03 -15.13 5.35
CA ALA A 34 -3.79 -15.24 6.79
C ALA A 34 -5.10 -14.93 7.53
N ASN A 35 -5.43 -15.73 8.55
CA ASN A 35 -6.64 -15.57 9.36
C ASN A 35 -7.96 -15.43 8.57
N GLY A 36 -8.08 -16.11 7.41
CA GLY A 36 -9.28 -16.08 6.58
C GLY A 36 -9.39 -14.85 5.67
N GLU A 37 -8.38 -13.99 5.64
CA GLU A 37 -8.36 -12.76 4.83
C GLU A 37 -7.24 -12.82 3.79
N TYR A 38 -7.49 -12.25 2.60
CA TYR A 38 -6.49 -12.14 1.55
C TYR A 38 -5.85 -10.76 1.56
N HIS A 39 -4.52 -10.75 1.61
CA HIS A 39 -3.67 -9.56 1.68
C HIS A 39 -2.80 -9.52 0.44
N ASN A 40 -2.89 -8.44 -0.34
CA ASN A 40 -2.14 -8.29 -1.58
C ASN A 40 -1.07 -7.21 -1.42
N LEU A 41 0.17 -7.51 -1.84
CA LEU A 41 1.24 -6.54 -1.98
C LEU A 41 1.36 -6.19 -3.46
N VAL A 42 1.04 -4.95 -3.81
CA VAL A 42 1.27 -4.40 -5.15
C VAL A 42 2.55 -3.59 -5.10
N TRP A 43 3.58 -4.05 -5.78
CA TRP A 43 4.80 -3.25 -5.91
C TRP A 43 4.84 -2.54 -7.25
N ALA A 44 5.35 -1.32 -7.26
CA ALA A 44 5.50 -0.54 -8.47
C ALA A 44 6.69 0.41 -8.34
N ARG A 45 7.37 0.65 -9.46
CA ARG A 45 8.37 1.71 -9.51
C ARG A 45 7.69 3.08 -9.40
N LYS A 46 6.72 3.32 -10.27
CA LYS A 46 5.93 4.55 -10.34
C LYS A 46 4.46 4.20 -10.42
N VAL A 47 3.62 4.96 -9.73
CA VAL A 47 2.17 4.77 -9.74
C VAL A 47 1.50 5.95 -10.42
N TYR A 48 0.63 5.62 -11.38
CA TYR A 48 -0.24 6.59 -12.03
C TYR A 48 -1.61 6.61 -11.34
N PRO A 49 -2.18 7.79 -11.05
CA PRO A 49 -3.44 7.92 -10.32
C PRO A 49 -4.61 7.17 -10.96
N ARG A 50 -4.68 7.14 -12.29
CA ARG A 50 -5.73 6.40 -13.02
C ARG A 50 -5.62 4.90 -12.78
N THR A 51 -4.41 4.35 -12.87
CA THR A 51 -4.14 2.93 -12.58
C THR A 51 -4.42 2.62 -11.12
N PHE A 52 -3.98 3.49 -10.22
CA PHE A 52 -4.22 3.37 -8.79
C PHE A 52 -5.72 3.25 -8.48
N ARG A 53 -6.54 4.18 -8.99
CA ARG A 53 -8.01 4.16 -8.84
C ARG A 53 -8.61 2.85 -9.36
N SER A 54 -8.25 2.44 -10.57
CA SER A 54 -8.76 1.21 -11.17
C SER A 54 -8.48 -0.01 -10.28
N VAL A 55 -7.24 -0.11 -9.78
CA VAL A 55 -6.83 -1.22 -8.93
C VAL A 55 -7.58 -1.18 -7.60
N ILE A 56 -7.55 -0.09 -6.84
CA ILE A 56 -8.18 -0.02 -5.50
C ILE A 56 -9.70 -0.21 -5.54
N THR A 57 -10.37 0.12 -6.65
CA THR A 57 -11.80 -0.13 -6.82
C THR A 57 -12.14 -1.60 -7.09
N ASN A 58 -11.18 -2.38 -7.56
CA ASN A 58 -11.36 -3.81 -7.84
C ASN A 58 -10.70 -4.67 -6.76
N GLN A 59 -11.54 -5.29 -5.92
CA GLN A 59 -11.10 -6.22 -4.89
C GLN A 59 -10.91 -7.64 -5.41
N ASN A 60 -11.40 -7.96 -6.61
CA ASN A 60 -11.30 -9.30 -7.16
C ASN A 60 -9.92 -9.51 -7.76
N CYS A 61 -9.25 -10.60 -7.36
CA CYS A 61 -7.96 -10.99 -7.90
C CYS A 61 -8.01 -12.46 -8.35
N PRO A 62 -7.62 -12.77 -9.61
CA PRO A 62 -7.45 -14.15 -10.04
C PRO A 62 -6.17 -14.72 -9.41
N ILE A 63 -6.28 -15.87 -8.76
CA ILE A 63 -5.14 -16.65 -8.26
C ILE A 63 -5.10 -18.01 -8.93
N ARG A 64 -3.90 -18.55 -9.13
CA ARG A 64 -3.76 -19.92 -9.64
C ARG A 64 -4.18 -20.93 -8.59
N ASP A 65 -4.89 -21.94 -9.06
CA ASP A 65 -5.27 -23.14 -8.33
C ASP A 65 -4.98 -24.36 -9.22
N GLY A 66 -3.75 -24.87 -9.09
CA GLY A 66 -3.18 -25.88 -10.00
C GLY A 66 -3.07 -25.38 -11.43
N SER A 67 -3.82 -26.02 -12.34
CA SER A 67 -3.92 -25.65 -13.76
C SER A 67 -5.03 -24.62 -14.05
N SER A 68 -5.84 -24.29 -13.05
CA SER A 68 -6.98 -23.37 -13.18
C SER A 68 -6.73 -22.04 -12.47
N TYR A 69 -7.67 -21.11 -12.63
CA TYR A 69 -7.71 -19.88 -11.87
C TYR A 69 -9.01 -19.81 -11.08
N ARG A 70 -8.95 -19.28 -9.86
CA ARG A 70 -10.11 -18.90 -9.07
C ARG A 70 -10.02 -17.43 -8.69
N ILE A 71 -11.16 -16.77 -8.56
CA ILE A 71 -11.23 -15.37 -8.14
C ILE A 71 -11.35 -15.33 -6.62
N VAL A 72 -10.47 -14.57 -5.97
CA VAL A 72 -10.56 -14.27 -4.54
C VAL A 72 -10.84 -12.79 -4.33
N ASN A 73 -11.54 -12.48 -3.24
CA ASN A 73 -11.73 -11.10 -2.80
C ASN A 73 -10.57 -10.70 -1.89
N ILE A 74 -9.91 -9.61 -2.23
CA ILE A 74 -8.79 -9.02 -1.49
C ILE A 74 -9.34 -8.10 -0.39
N SER A 75 -9.13 -8.51 0.85
CA SER A 75 -9.51 -7.75 2.05
C SER A 75 -8.61 -6.52 2.23
N TYR A 76 -7.31 -6.68 2.01
CA TYR A 76 -6.33 -5.60 2.19
C TYR A 76 -5.32 -5.52 1.05
N ARG A 77 -4.91 -4.30 0.68
CA ARG A 77 -3.90 -4.07 -0.35
C ARG A 77 -2.82 -3.10 0.13
N ALA A 78 -1.56 -3.49 0.02
CA ALA A 78 -0.42 -2.64 0.30
C ALA A 78 0.26 -2.24 -1.00
N TRP A 79 0.53 -0.95 -1.18
CA TRP A 79 1.31 -0.43 -2.28
C TRP A 79 2.75 -0.23 -1.82
N VAL A 80 3.69 -0.99 -2.38
CA VAL A 80 5.11 -0.91 -2.04
C VAL A 80 5.85 -0.21 -3.18
N LEU A 81 6.27 1.04 -2.95
CA LEU A 81 6.68 1.96 -4.00
C LEU A 81 8.17 2.24 -3.95
N ILE A 82 8.85 2.09 -5.09
CA ILE A 82 10.28 2.41 -5.23
C ILE A 82 10.50 3.91 -5.42
N GLU A 83 9.60 4.60 -6.12
CA GLU A 83 9.60 6.06 -6.24
C GLU A 83 8.46 6.67 -5.41
N ARG A 84 8.67 7.92 -4.97
CA ARG A 84 7.70 8.64 -4.15
C ARG A 84 6.33 8.72 -4.88
N PRO A 85 5.22 8.33 -4.24
CA PRO A 85 3.90 8.48 -4.82
C PRO A 85 3.56 9.95 -5.01
N PRO A 86 2.86 10.31 -6.10
CA PRO A 86 2.31 11.66 -6.24
C PRO A 86 1.24 11.92 -5.17
N GLU A 87 1.11 13.18 -4.74
CA GLU A 87 0.20 13.57 -3.65
C GLU A 87 -1.27 13.23 -3.92
N ASN A 88 -1.67 13.14 -5.19
CA ASN A 88 -3.03 12.75 -5.53
C ASN A 88 -3.32 11.26 -5.29
N VAL A 89 -2.32 10.37 -5.31
CA VAL A 89 -2.49 8.95 -4.93
C VAL A 89 -2.78 8.88 -3.43
N ILE A 90 -2.03 9.66 -2.66
CA ILE A 90 -2.23 9.82 -1.23
C ILE A 90 -3.63 10.35 -0.93
N SER A 91 -4.02 11.45 -1.57
CA SER A 91 -5.30 12.11 -1.31
C SER A 91 -6.50 11.24 -1.67
N ILE A 92 -6.38 10.37 -2.68
CA ILE A 92 -7.41 9.38 -3.02
C ILE A 92 -7.69 8.45 -1.85
N VAL A 93 -6.64 7.95 -1.18
CA VAL A 93 -6.81 7.04 -0.04
C VAL A 93 -7.35 7.80 1.16
N THR A 94 -6.75 8.94 1.50
CA THR A 94 -7.14 9.70 2.71
C THR A 94 -8.53 10.31 2.61
N ALA A 95 -9.06 10.53 1.41
CA ALA A 95 -10.41 11.07 1.20
C ALA A 95 -11.54 10.03 1.40
N ASP A 96 -11.24 8.72 1.39
CA ASP A 96 -12.24 7.67 1.60
C ASP A 96 -11.86 6.80 2.81
N PRO A 97 -12.58 6.90 3.95
CA PRO A 97 -12.31 6.09 5.14
C PRO A 97 -12.33 4.58 4.89
N ARG A 98 -13.06 4.09 3.88
CA ARG A 98 -13.06 2.67 3.52
C ARG A 98 -11.75 2.26 2.87
N LEU A 99 -11.15 3.15 2.08
CA LEU A 99 -9.84 2.92 1.48
C LEU A 99 -8.74 2.99 2.55
N LEU A 100 -8.81 3.93 3.49
CA LEU A 100 -7.85 3.97 4.62
C LEU A 100 -7.78 2.67 5.41
N ARG A 101 -8.94 2.02 5.65
CA ARG A 101 -9.01 0.76 6.42
C ARG A 101 -8.55 -0.47 5.65
N SER A 102 -8.51 -0.40 4.32
CA SER A 102 -8.20 -1.54 3.44
C SER A 102 -6.90 -1.37 2.64
N THR A 103 -6.36 -0.15 2.55
CA THR A 103 -5.21 0.18 1.71
C THR A 103 -4.06 0.75 2.53
N ALA A 104 -2.89 0.16 2.39
CA ALA A 104 -1.63 0.70 2.90
C ALA A 104 -0.77 1.22 1.74
N ILE A 105 0.07 2.22 2.01
CA ILE A 105 1.10 2.73 1.10
C ILE A 105 2.43 2.76 1.85
N TYR A 106 3.46 2.19 1.24
CA TYR A 106 4.84 2.20 1.69
C TYR A 106 5.71 2.86 0.62
N ASP A 107 6.27 4.01 0.94
CA ASP A 107 7.23 4.72 0.09
C ASP A 107 8.65 4.38 0.54
N LEU A 108 9.30 3.50 -0.23
CA LEU A 108 10.67 3.04 -0.03
C LEU A 108 11.68 3.87 -0.81
N SER A 109 11.30 5.02 -1.38
CA SER A 109 12.20 5.83 -2.22
C SER A 109 13.48 6.24 -1.49
N GLU A 110 13.37 6.65 -0.22
CA GLU A 110 14.51 6.98 0.63
C GLU A 110 15.37 5.74 0.96
N ALA A 111 14.73 4.59 1.17
CA ALA A 111 15.41 3.31 1.42
C ALA A 111 16.23 2.82 0.22
N TYR A 112 15.70 2.99 -1.00
CA TYR A 112 16.41 2.62 -2.22
C TYR A 112 17.59 3.54 -2.57
N VAL A 113 17.65 4.76 -1.99
CA VAL A 113 18.84 5.63 -2.07
C VAL A 113 19.76 5.50 -0.84
N GLY A 114 19.52 4.49 0.01
CA GLY A 114 20.41 4.08 1.08
C GLY A 114 20.13 4.70 2.45
N LYS A 115 19.05 5.46 2.62
CA LYS A 115 18.63 6.02 3.91
C LYS A 115 17.69 5.05 4.64
N PRO A 116 17.78 4.86 5.96
CA PRO A 116 16.96 3.91 6.71
C PRO A 116 15.54 4.44 6.99
N LEU A 117 14.84 4.89 5.96
CA LEU A 117 13.54 5.55 6.09
C LEU A 117 12.53 5.02 5.08
N CYS A 118 11.33 4.69 5.57
CA CYS A 118 10.14 4.43 4.79
C CYS A 118 9.03 5.38 5.25
N LEU A 119 8.41 6.11 4.32
CA LEU A 119 7.20 6.85 4.64
C LEU A 119 6.01 5.92 4.46
N LYS A 120 5.10 5.87 5.43
CA LYS A 120 3.94 4.99 5.36
C LYS A 120 2.61 5.69 5.61
N LEU A 121 1.59 5.21 4.90
CA LEU A 121 0.18 5.36 5.23
C LEU A 121 -0.36 3.95 5.49
N ASN A 122 -0.61 3.61 6.74
CA ASN A 122 -1.19 2.31 7.07
C ASN A 122 -2.12 2.44 8.28
N GLU A 123 -3.40 2.60 8.00
CA GLU A 123 -4.49 2.57 9.00
C GLU A 123 -5.28 1.26 8.93
N THR A 124 -4.69 0.24 8.30
CA THR A 124 -5.33 -1.06 8.13
C THR A 124 -5.19 -1.91 9.40
N GLY A 125 -6.12 -2.84 9.59
CA GLY A 125 -6.01 -3.89 10.61
C GLY A 125 -5.18 -5.11 10.17
N SER A 126 -4.51 -5.02 9.02
CA SER A 126 -3.86 -6.16 8.36
C SER A 126 -2.68 -6.70 9.16
N ILE A 127 -2.82 -7.94 9.65
CA ILE A 127 -1.74 -8.64 10.37
C ILE A 127 -0.51 -8.87 9.48
N VAL A 128 -0.73 -9.08 8.18
CA VAL A 128 0.34 -9.28 7.18
C VAL A 128 1.11 -7.99 6.98
N PHE A 129 0.44 -6.84 6.97
CA PHE A 129 1.12 -5.55 6.76
C PHE A 129 1.93 -5.13 7.99
N ARG A 130 1.41 -5.39 9.20
CA ARG A 130 2.22 -5.25 10.42
C ARG A 130 3.43 -6.17 10.43
N GLU A 131 3.28 -7.41 9.95
CA GLU A 131 4.42 -8.32 9.81
C GLU A 131 5.43 -7.83 8.76
N PHE A 132 4.95 -7.24 7.67
CA PHE A 132 5.80 -6.64 6.65
C PHE A 132 6.61 -5.47 7.22
N GLU A 133 5.98 -4.62 8.03
CA GLU A 133 6.67 -3.54 8.74
C GLU A 133 7.75 -4.09 9.68
N SER A 134 7.40 -5.09 10.50
CA SER A 134 8.37 -5.75 11.38
C SER A 134 9.53 -6.39 10.60
N PHE A 135 9.25 -7.03 9.47
CA PHE A 135 10.27 -7.59 8.58
C PHE A 135 11.23 -6.52 8.06
N LEU A 136 10.73 -5.38 7.61
CA LEU A 136 11.57 -4.27 7.13
C LEU A 136 12.42 -3.66 8.24
N GLU A 137 11.86 -3.50 9.44
CA GLU A 137 12.57 -3.03 10.64
C GLU A 137 13.67 -4.00 11.07
N THR A 138 13.37 -5.30 11.17
CA THR A 138 14.32 -6.27 11.74
C THR A 138 15.44 -6.61 10.77
N GLU A 139 15.11 -6.88 9.51
CA GLU A 139 16.07 -7.38 8.50
C GLU A 139 16.86 -6.27 7.84
N TYR A 140 16.22 -5.12 7.57
CA TYR A 140 16.84 -4.03 6.81
C TYR A 140 17.05 -2.74 7.61
N LYS A 141 16.69 -2.74 8.90
CA LYS A 141 16.84 -1.58 9.81
C LYS A 141 16.15 -0.33 9.26
N ILE A 142 15.02 -0.50 8.59
CA ILE A 142 14.19 0.59 8.10
C ILE A 142 13.38 1.17 9.25
N ASN A 143 13.37 2.50 9.36
CA ASN A 143 12.49 3.21 10.28
C ASN A 143 11.26 3.73 9.52
N PHE A 144 10.10 3.73 10.16
CA PHE A 144 8.87 4.24 9.57
C PHE A 144 8.55 5.65 10.07
N MET A 145 8.10 6.50 9.15
CA MET A 145 7.50 7.79 9.49
C MET A 145 6.10 7.90 8.89
N ASN A 146 5.13 8.19 9.74
CA ASN A 146 3.78 8.56 9.35
C ASN A 146 3.81 10.03 8.90
N LYS A 147 4.28 10.29 7.68
CA LYS A 147 4.21 11.62 7.06
C LYS A 147 3.47 11.50 5.74
N LEU A 148 2.22 11.95 5.72
CA LEU A 148 1.51 12.34 4.51
C LEU A 148 1.03 13.78 4.73
N PRO A 149 1.20 14.67 3.74
CA PRO A 149 1.10 16.12 3.97
C PRO A 149 -0.29 16.51 4.48
N PRO A 150 -0.41 17.56 5.30
CA PRO A 150 -1.71 18.10 5.69
C PRO A 150 -2.46 18.56 4.43
N LEU A 151 -3.77 18.30 4.41
CA LEU A 151 -4.69 18.85 3.40
C LEU A 151 -4.48 20.38 3.28
N PRO A 152 -4.67 20.98 2.09
CA PRO A 152 -4.89 22.42 2.02
C PRO A 152 -6.08 22.78 2.92
N PRO A 153 -6.04 23.91 3.65
CA PRO A 153 -7.19 24.34 4.44
C PRO A 153 -8.45 24.42 3.56
N GLU A 154 -9.58 23.98 4.13
CA GLU A 154 -10.89 23.95 3.48
C GLU A 154 -11.19 25.22 2.68
N GLN A 155 -11.83 25.03 1.52
CA GLN A 155 -12.36 26.10 0.70
C GLN A 155 -13.28 26.98 1.57
N ILE A 156 -12.83 28.21 1.85
CA ILE A 156 -13.68 29.27 2.38
C ILE A 156 -14.87 29.38 1.41
N PRO A 157 -16.13 29.20 1.86
CA PRO A 157 -17.27 29.51 1.01
C PRO A 157 -17.20 30.99 0.66
N MET A 158 -17.05 31.33 -0.62
CA MET A 158 -17.23 32.72 -1.04
C MET A 158 -18.68 33.14 -0.74
N PRO A 159 -18.88 34.34 -0.16
CA PRO A 159 -20.19 34.80 0.28
C PRO A 159 -21.14 35.03 -0.90
N GLU A 160 -22.42 34.83 -0.62
CA GLU A 160 -23.56 35.07 -1.50
C GLU A 160 -23.42 36.42 -2.22
N ARG A 161 -23.56 36.40 -3.55
CA ARG A 161 -23.75 37.64 -4.32
C ARG A 161 -25.09 38.24 -3.91
N ILE A 162 -25.03 39.32 -3.14
CA ILE A 162 -26.17 40.22 -2.94
C ILE A 162 -26.55 40.77 -4.32
N SER A 163 -27.72 40.37 -4.81
CA SER A 163 -28.37 40.98 -5.96
C SER A 163 -28.69 42.44 -5.62
N LEU A 164 -27.94 43.37 -6.20
CA LEU A 164 -28.36 44.78 -6.25
C LEU A 164 -29.34 44.92 -7.40
N ASN A 165 -30.64 44.91 -7.06
CA ASN A 165 -31.68 45.49 -7.91
C ASN A 165 -31.53 47.01 -7.85
N ILE A 166 -31.21 47.64 -8.97
CA ILE A 166 -31.61 49.02 -9.30
C ILE A 166 -32.04 49.02 -10.76
#